data_AF-A0A8T5XFB5-F1
#
_entry.id   AF-A0A8T5XFB5-F1
#
_cell.length_a   1.000
_cell.length_b   1.000
_cell.length_c   1.000
_cell.angle_alpha   90.00
_cell.angle_beta   90.00
_cell.angle_gamma   90.00
#
_symmetry.space_group_name_H-M   'P 1'
#
loop_
_entity.id
_entity.type
_entity.pdbx_description
1 polymer ?
#
loop_
_entity_poly.entity_id
_entity_poly.type
_entity_poly.pdbx_seq_one_letter_code
_entity_poly.pdbx_strand_id
1 'polypeptide(L)'
;MIFIRLFGFIIAAGVVFTSLAMMIMGGRWQKIEASAYSGERRPIWFVLITICLIALYIIAFIKFIPSDKNWASWILMCLLPIGWVIKGILVIFNKEGREKVANISGDKAWIKIALARLPLAVLLVVLSLFV
;
A
#
# COMPACT_ATOMS: atom_id res chain seq x y z
N MET A 1 -15.05 11.19 10.72
CA MET A 1 -14.91 11.33 9.26
C MET A 1 -13.57 11.89 8.79
N ILE A 2 -13.12 13.06 9.27
CA ILE A 2 -11.88 13.70 8.75
C ILE A 2 -10.64 12.80 8.78
N PHE A 3 -10.42 12.03 9.86
CA PHE A 3 -9.29 11.11 9.97
C PHE A 3 -9.34 9.94 8.98
N ILE A 4 -10.55 9.46 8.66
CA ILE A 4 -10.76 8.38 7.69
C ILE A 4 -10.48 8.90 6.28
N ARG A 5 -10.95 10.12 5.94
CA ARG A 5 -10.62 10.80 4.69
C ARG A 5 -9.11 10.99 4.55
N LEU A 6 -8.47 11.51 5.60
CA LEU A 6 -7.04 11.76 5.62
C LEU A 6 -6.25 10.46 5.43
N PHE A 7 -6.64 9.39 6.12
CA PHE A 7 -6.06 8.06 5.90
C PHE A 7 -6.17 7.65 4.42
N GLY A 8 -7.37 7.69 3.85
CA GLY A 8 -7.59 7.30 2.46
C GLY A 8 -6.77 8.14 1.45
N PHE A 9 -6.69 9.46 1.64
CA PHE A 9 -5.85 10.33 0.81
C PHE A 9 -4.36 10.05 0.98
N ILE A 10 -3.88 9.78 2.19
CA ILE A 10 -2.48 9.43 2.44
C ILE A 10 -2.13 8.10 1.74
N ILE A 11 -3.00 7.10 1.80
CA ILE A 11 -2.78 5.83 1.07
C ILE A 11 -2.79 6.09 -0.43
N ALA A 12 -3.75 6.86 -0.95
CA ALA A 12 -3.82 7.20 -2.37
C ALA A 12 -2.53 7.91 -2.84
N ALA A 13 -2.07 8.91 -2.09
CA ALA A 13 -0.82 9.61 -2.35
C ALA A 13 0.38 8.67 -2.33
N GLY A 14 0.44 7.74 -1.36
CA GLY A 14 1.47 6.71 -1.30
C GLY A 14 1.46 5.78 -2.54
N VAL A 15 0.29 5.39 -3.02
CA VAL A 15 0.16 4.58 -4.25
C VAL A 15 0.62 5.38 -5.46
N VAL A 16 0.22 6.64 -5.62
CA VAL A 16 0.68 7.50 -6.73
C VAL A 16 2.19 7.68 -6.68
N PHE A 17 2.73 8.09 -5.53
CA PHE A 17 4.15 8.37 -5.37
C PHE A 17 5.01 7.14 -5.64
N THR A 18 4.65 5.99 -5.09
CA THR A 18 5.38 4.75 -5.36
C THR A 18 5.25 4.30 -6.82
N SER A 19 4.09 4.51 -7.46
CA SER A 19 3.88 4.25 -8.89
C SER A 19 4.78 5.13 -9.76
N LEU A 20 4.82 6.43 -9.50
CA LEU A 20 5.70 7.35 -10.21
C LEU A 20 7.17 6.99 -9.99
N ALA A 21 7.57 6.68 -8.76
CA ALA A 21 8.93 6.27 -8.45
C ALA A 21 9.33 4.98 -9.19
N MET A 22 8.45 3.97 -9.25
CA MET A 22 8.65 2.77 -10.06
C MET A 22 8.80 3.08 -11.56
N MET A 23 7.99 4.00 -12.11
CA MET A 23 8.09 4.40 -13.52
C MET A 23 9.40 5.12 -13.84
N ILE A 24 9.84 6.02 -12.95
CA ILE A 24 11.07 6.81 -13.13
C ILE A 24 12.31 5.92 -12.94
N MET A 25 12.29 5.04 -11.95
CA MET A 25 13.45 4.22 -11.59
C MET A 25 13.56 2.92 -12.40
N GLY A 26 12.45 2.44 -12.97
CA GLY A 26 12.40 1.18 -13.70
C GLY A 26 12.95 0.01 -12.88
N GLY A 27 13.82 -0.79 -13.49
CA GLY A 27 14.48 -1.93 -12.86
C GLY A 27 15.35 -1.58 -11.66
N ARG A 28 15.74 -0.31 -11.48
CA ARG A 28 16.46 0.12 -10.26
C ARG A 28 15.58 0.06 -9.02
N TRP A 29 14.25 0.13 -9.18
CA TRP A 29 13.30 -0.02 -8.07
C TRP A 29 13.42 -1.39 -7.38
N GLN A 30 13.79 -2.44 -8.12
CA GLN A 30 14.06 -3.78 -7.58
C GLN A 30 15.06 -3.72 -6.41
N LYS A 31 16.08 -2.86 -6.47
CA LYS A 31 17.07 -2.73 -5.39
C LYS A 31 16.46 -2.16 -4.11
N ILE A 32 15.56 -1.19 -4.24
CA ILE A 32 14.84 -0.62 -3.10
C ILE A 32 13.92 -1.67 -2.50
N GLU A 33 13.15 -2.38 -3.34
CA GLU A 33 12.24 -3.42 -2.86
C GLU A 33 12.99 -4.58 -2.21
N ALA A 34 14.08 -5.06 -2.81
CA ALA A 34 14.95 -6.07 -2.22
C ALA A 34 15.55 -5.60 -0.88
N SER A 35 15.98 -4.33 -0.77
CA SER A 35 16.46 -3.79 0.51
C SER A 35 15.38 -3.81 1.59
N ALA A 36 14.12 -3.60 1.20
CA ALA A 36 12.99 -3.60 2.10
C ALA A 36 12.52 -5.01 2.44
N TYR A 37 12.56 -6.00 1.53
CA TYR A 37 11.95 -7.33 1.70
C TYR A 37 12.93 -8.50 1.88
N SER A 38 14.16 -8.42 1.38
CA SER A 38 15.14 -9.52 1.34
C SER A 38 16.49 -9.21 2.00
N GLY A 39 16.67 -8.03 2.61
CA GLY A 39 17.89 -7.67 3.33
C GLY A 39 17.96 -8.31 4.74
N GLU A 40 19.18 -8.58 5.23
CA GLU A 40 19.44 -9.10 6.60
C GLU A 40 18.90 -8.17 7.70
N ARG A 41 18.86 -6.86 7.44
CA ARG A 41 18.26 -5.85 8.31
C ARG A 41 17.34 -4.95 7.50
N ARG A 42 16.12 -4.74 8.00
CA ARG A 42 15.16 -3.79 7.41
C ARG A 42 15.69 -2.37 7.59
N PRO A 43 15.70 -1.54 6.55
CA PRO A 43 16.20 -0.17 6.68
C PRO A 43 15.29 0.67 7.58
N ILE A 44 15.88 1.60 8.34
CA ILE A 44 15.17 2.40 9.36
C ILE A 44 14.00 3.18 8.75
N TRP A 45 14.17 3.74 7.55
CA TRP A 45 13.10 4.47 6.86
C TRP A 45 11.86 3.60 6.64
N PHE A 46 12.03 2.31 6.33
CA PHE A 46 10.93 1.37 6.11
C PHE A 46 10.19 1.09 7.42
N VAL A 47 10.93 0.92 8.51
CA VAL A 47 10.38 0.74 9.86
C VAL A 47 9.58 1.98 10.27
N LEU A 48 10.14 3.18 10.08
CA LEU A 48 9.47 4.44 10.41
C LEU A 48 8.18 4.63 9.62
N ILE A 49 8.21 4.42 8.30
CA ILE A 49 7.00 4.51 7.46
C ILE A 49 5.95 3.50 7.92
N THR A 50 6.36 2.27 8.25
CA THR A 50 5.45 1.22 8.73
C THR A 50 4.80 1.62 10.05
N ILE A 51 5.58 2.12 11.01
CA ILE A 51 5.06 2.60 12.30
C ILE A 51 4.09 3.77 12.09
N CYS A 52 4.46 4.75 11.27
CA CYS A 52 3.59 5.89 10.96
C CYS A 52 2.27 5.45 10.31
N LEU A 53 2.34 4.51 9.36
CA LEU A 53 1.15 3.96 8.68
C LEU A 53 0.23 3.23 9.66
N ILE A 54 0.79 2.38 10.53
CA ILE A 54 0.03 1.65 11.55
C ILE A 54 -0.59 2.62 12.56
N ALA A 55 0.17 3.60 13.05
CA ALA A 55 -0.33 4.60 13.99
C ALA A 55 -1.47 5.42 13.36
N LEU A 56 -1.31 5.87 12.12
CA LEU A 56 -2.35 6.58 11.38
C LEU A 56 -3.61 5.73 11.22
N TYR A 57 -3.45 4.45 10.86
CA TYR A 57 -4.58 3.52 10.76
C TYR A 57 -5.29 3.34 12.10
N ILE A 58 -4.56 3.11 13.20
CA ILE A 58 -5.14 2.93 14.54
C ILE A 58 -5.93 4.18 14.95
N ILE A 59 -5.37 5.38 14.73
CA ILE A 59 -6.06 6.64 15.02
C ILE A 59 -7.34 6.76 14.19
N ALA A 60 -7.25 6.51 12.88
CA ALA A 60 -8.42 6.55 11.99
C ALA A 60 -9.49 5.52 12.39
N PHE A 61 -9.07 4.31 12.78
CA PHE A 61 -9.94 3.22 13.19
C PHE A 61 -10.65 3.52 14.53
N ILE A 62 -9.93 4.03 15.53
CA ILE A 62 -10.54 4.47 16.81
C ILE A 62 -11.59 5.54 16.56
N LYS A 63 -11.33 6.48 15.63
CA LYS A 63 -12.28 7.53 15.25
C LYS A 63 -13.43 7.03 14.37
N PHE A 64 -13.27 5.89 13.70
CA PHE A 64 -14.31 5.24 12.90
C PHE A 64 -15.36 4.53 13.76
N ILE A 65 -14.97 3.96 14.90
CA ILE A 65 -15.90 3.23 15.80
C ILE A 65 -17.12 4.08 16.20
N PRO A 66 -16.97 5.32 16.72
CA PRO A 66 -18.11 6.12 17.14
C PRO A 66 -18.74 6.96 16.02
N SER A 67 -18.14 7.04 14.82
CA SER A 67 -18.69 7.85 13.74
C SER A 67 -19.87 7.18 13.05
N ASP A 68 -20.74 7.98 12.43
CA ASP A 68 -21.68 7.52 11.43
C ASP A 68 -20.94 6.78 10.32
N LYS A 69 -21.50 5.68 9.81
CA LYS A 69 -20.78 4.77 8.91
C LYS A 69 -21.50 4.73 7.58
N ASN A 70 -20.74 4.91 6.52
CA ASN A 70 -21.17 4.63 5.15
C ASN A 70 -20.34 3.49 4.56
N TRP A 71 -20.78 2.99 3.41
CA TRP A 71 -20.11 1.89 2.71
C TRP A 71 -18.63 2.21 2.41
N ALA A 72 -18.31 3.46 2.04
CA ALA A 72 -16.94 3.88 1.75
C ALA A 72 -16.02 3.78 2.98
N SER A 73 -16.52 4.19 4.14
CA SER A 73 -15.80 4.13 5.42
C SER A 73 -15.54 2.67 5.85
N TRP A 74 -16.50 1.77 5.64
CA TRP A 74 -16.32 0.33 5.86
C TRP A 74 -15.25 -0.27 4.94
N ILE A 75 -15.23 0.13 3.67
CA ILE A 75 -14.22 -0.34 2.72
C ILE A 75 -12.82 0.11 3.16
N LEU A 76 -12.65 1.40 3.48
CA LEU A 76 -11.34 1.94 3.84
C LEU A 76 -10.83 1.42 5.20
N MET A 77 -11.71 1.26 6.18
CA MET A 77 -11.33 0.92 7.56
C MET A 77 -11.31 -0.58 7.84
N CYS A 78 -12.02 -1.40 7.07
CA CYS A 78 -12.11 -2.83 7.32
C CYS A 78 -11.66 -3.64 6.11
N LEU A 79 -12.32 -3.48 4.96
CA LEU A 79 -12.06 -4.35 3.81
C LEU A 79 -10.61 -4.23 3.30
N LEU A 80 -10.10 -3.00 3.22
CA LEU A 80 -8.76 -2.73 2.74
C LEU A 80 -7.65 -3.27 3.67
N PRO A 81 -7.67 -3.01 5.00
CA PRO A 81 -6.73 -3.62 5.94
C PRO A 81 -6.81 -5.16 5.96
N ILE A 82 -8.02 -5.73 5.92
CA ILE A 82 -8.20 -7.19 5.84
C ILE A 82 -7.56 -7.73 4.56
N GLY A 83 -7.79 -7.07 3.42
CA GLY A 83 -7.16 -7.42 2.14
C GLY A 83 -5.63 -7.38 2.19
N TRP A 84 -5.04 -6.42 2.92
CA TRP A 84 -3.59 -6.36 3.13
C TRP A 84 -3.07 -7.52 3.98
N VAL A 85 -3.76 -7.88 5.06
CA VAL A 85 -3.41 -9.02 5.90
C VAL A 85 -3.49 -10.31 5.10
N ILE A 86 -4.59 -10.53 4.38
CA ILE A 86 -4.77 -11.70 3.50
C ILE A 86 -3.65 -11.76 2.47
N LYS A 87 -3.35 -10.64 1.78
CA LYS A 87 -2.25 -10.58 0.82
C LYS A 87 -0.91 -10.93 1.48
N GLY A 88 -0.63 -10.40 2.67
CA GLY A 88 0.58 -10.71 3.42
C GLY A 88 0.72 -12.20 3.73
N ILE A 89 -0.36 -12.82 4.22
CA ILE A 89 -0.45 -14.26 4.47
C ILE A 89 -0.19 -15.04 3.16
N LEU A 90 -0.88 -14.69 2.07
CA LEU A 90 -0.70 -15.33 0.78
C LEU A 90 0.75 -15.24 0.28
N VAL A 91 1.42 -14.10 0.48
CA VAL A 91 2.84 -13.94 0.12
C VAL A 91 3.74 -14.83 0.99
N ILE A 92 3.45 -15.01 2.27
CA ILE A 92 4.24 -15.86 3.17
C ILE A 92 4.13 -17.34 2.79
N PHE A 93 2.94 -17.80 2.41
CA PHE A 93 2.68 -19.21 2.11
C PHE A 93 2.87 -19.57 0.63
N ASN A 94 2.84 -18.62 -0.30
CA ASN A 94 3.03 -18.87 -1.73
C ASN A 94 4.50 -18.73 -2.16
N LYS A 95 5.27 -19.82 -2.03
CA LYS A 95 6.69 -19.86 -2.43
C LYS A 95 6.89 -19.53 -3.92
N GLU A 96 6.08 -20.11 -4.80
CA GLU A 96 6.16 -19.90 -6.26
C GLU A 96 5.89 -18.44 -6.63
N GLY A 97 4.89 -17.82 -6.00
CA GLY A 97 4.57 -16.41 -6.19
C GLY A 97 5.70 -15.49 -5.76
N ARG A 98 6.38 -15.79 -4.64
CA ARG A 98 7.56 -15.03 -4.19
C ARG A 98 8.72 -15.13 -5.18
N GLU A 99 8.99 -16.32 -5.72
CA GLU A 99 10.05 -16.52 -6.70
C GLU A 99 9.77 -15.77 -8.00
N LYS A 100 8.51 -15.77 -8.47
CA LYS A 100 8.09 -14.97 -9.63
C LYS A 100 8.30 -13.47 -9.41
N VAL A 101 7.97 -12.95 -8.23
CA VAL A 101 8.15 -11.52 -7.90
C VAL A 101 9.63 -11.17 -7.73
N ALA A 102 10.42 -12.02 -7.08
CA ALA A 102 11.86 -11.82 -6.90
C ALA A 102 12.63 -11.78 -8.23
N ASN A 103 12.12 -12.48 -9.25
CA ASN A 103 12.70 -12.54 -10.60
C ASN A 103 12.16 -11.47 -11.57
N ILE A 104 11.32 -10.54 -11.09
CA ILE A 104 10.89 -9.39 -11.90
C ILE A 104 12.13 -8.57 -12.24
N SER A 105 12.45 -8.48 -13.52
CA SER A 105 13.59 -7.72 -14.01
C SER A 105 13.21 -6.93 -15.25
N GLY A 106 13.91 -5.81 -15.44
CA GLY A 106 13.72 -4.92 -16.59
C GLY A 106 12.69 -3.82 -16.37
N ASP A 107 12.95 -2.67 -16.99
CA ASP A 107 12.18 -1.43 -16.81
C ASP A 107 10.72 -1.58 -17.23
N LYS A 108 10.46 -2.31 -18.33
CA LYS A 108 9.10 -2.52 -18.86
C LYS A 108 8.20 -3.23 -17.85
N ALA A 109 8.73 -4.18 -17.09
CA ALA A 109 7.95 -4.90 -16.09
C ALA A 109 7.55 -3.97 -14.94
N TRP A 110 8.50 -3.17 -14.44
CA TRP A 110 8.28 -2.21 -13.37
C TRP A 110 7.32 -1.07 -13.76
N ILE A 111 7.41 -0.57 -14.99
CA ILE A 111 6.44 0.39 -15.54
C ILE A 111 5.04 -0.22 -15.61
N LYS A 112 4.92 -1.47 -16.10
CA LYS A 112 3.63 -2.16 -16.18
C LYS A 112 2.99 -2.34 -14.79
N ILE A 113 3.78 -2.71 -13.78
CA ILE A 113 3.33 -2.84 -12.39
C ILE A 113 2.86 -1.49 -11.84
N ALA A 114 3.62 -0.43 -12.08
CA ALA A 114 3.23 0.91 -11.66
C ALA A 114 1.89 1.35 -12.26
N LEU A 115 1.73 1.18 -13.58
CA LEU A 115 0.48 1.52 -14.27
C LEU A 115 -0.71 0.69 -13.77
N ALA A 116 -0.52 -0.59 -13.50
CA ALA A 116 -1.57 -1.46 -12.96
C ALA A 116 -2.04 -1.04 -11.56
N ARG A 117 -1.22 -0.29 -10.81
CA ARG A 117 -1.55 0.20 -9.47
C ARG A 117 -2.25 1.56 -9.47
N LEU A 118 -2.13 2.38 -10.52
CA LEU A 118 -2.74 3.71 -10.58
C LEU A 118 -4.28 3.69 -10.47
N PRO A 119 -5.03 2.74 -11.07
CA PRO A 119 -6.48 2.64 -10.86
C PRO A 119 -6.87 2.51 -9.39
N LEU A 120 -6.02 1.86 -8.57
CA LEU A 120 -6.25 1.75 -7.13
C LEU A 120 -6.16 3.12 -6.45
N ALA A 121 -5.22 3.99 -6.86
CA ALA A 121 -5.14 5.35 -6.32
C ALA A 121 -6.41 6.16 -6.61
N VAL A 122 -6.95 6.04 -7.83
CA VAL A 122 -8.22 6.68 -8.21
C VAL A 122 -9.35 6.16 -7.34
N LEU A 123 -9.46 4.85 -7.17
CA LEU A 123 -10.46 4.24 -6.30
C LEU A 123 -10.35 4.75 -4.85
N LEU A 124 -9.13 4.87 -4.31
CA LEU A 124 -8.89 5.36 -2.96
C LEU A 124 -9.29 6.83 -2.80
N VAL A 125 -9.01 7.68 -3.80
CA VAL A 125 -9.46 9.08 -3.81
C VAL A 125 -10.98 9.14 -3.81
N VAL A 126 -11.64 8.37 -4.69
CA VAL A 126 -13.11 8.31 -4.78
C VAL A 126 -13.69 7.88 -3.43
N LEU A 127 -13.22 6.78 -2.85
CA LEU A 127 -13.66 6.33 -1.53
C LEU A 127 -13.47 7.41 -0.47
N SER A 128 -12.33 8.11 -0.47
CA SER A 128 -12.04 9.18 0.49
C SER A 128 -12.97 10.39 0.36
N LEU A 129 -13.46 10.69 -0.84
CA LEU A 129 -14.45 11.75 -1.08
C LEU A 129 -15.84 11.37 -0.60
N PHE A 130 -16.17 10.07 -0.62
CA PHE A 130 -17.47 9.52 -0.19
C PHE A 130 -17.54 9.12 1.28
N VAL A 131 -16.42 9.19 2.02
CA VAL A 131 -16.40 9.05 3.49
C VAL A 131 -16.91 10.30 4.16
#